data_AF-A0A7S2C1T2-F1
#
_entry.id   AF-A0A7S2C1T2-F1
#
_cell.length_a   1.000
_cell.length_b   1.000
_cell.length_c   1.000
_cell.angle_alpha   90.00
_cell.angle_beta   90.00
_cell.angle_gamma   90.00
#
_symmetry.space_group_name_H-M   'P 1'
#
loop_
_entity.id
_entity.type
_entity.pdbx_description
1 polymer ?
#
loop_
_entity_poly.entity_id
_entity_poly.type
_entity_poly.pdbx_seq_one_letter_code
_entity_poly.pdbx_strand_id
1 'polypeptide(L)'
;MSIVSFAATQMESLLDVYLSDYLSEEAFARVWPLSKTSLPAWGGFLGLLMVTWVFNFIVIKKPDAIKRDEEKRGKFYHEMMKAVLTYSSKEELKSEEERKRPEASRVYKLLWDDVHKVRTTKYGIAKNDEVNVQMEALLQRLLVHELKKAVKYTTEANKDPDNNNNNDADPDPDADAVGDANEITVSAADNNSKIEPPSKDEIKTIAEHRSGDKLHSVIRFNKEVAKNMGKQFVNKGLITSAQKICKELYKKQSKKANSVLALVGPVIPHAIKMILICCLRTALCAKFHQIGVWVHVIEVGAAGDMSQAIDLLFELWLGHMFIKLLNLPEHTYRKRAKSMFGSRIRNGVLAAMVRQDYEYFDKNSTGVLQERLNRDADELGDNLIGFPQEMLEKLTWISVNLYIVYHQCPWGLFTVAIWPVIMMMTFQYFMFRYFRKCEERMRRVGQEGVRVTSEVLRQIKTVRQFAMEPQSAAQFARSNISRHMMVEHVHVVTECARTLPPHSQVPSCGRYSTAASLSPSSSACHTLLRGKCRPPR
;
A
#
# COMPACT_ATOMS: atom_id res chain seq x y z
N MET A 1 7.38 -15.08 40.49
CA MET A 1 5.96 -15.47 40.28
C MET A 1 5.18 -14.18 40.11
N SER A 2 4.67 -13.95 38.91
CA SER A 2 4.14 -12.64 38.50
C SER A 2 2.81 -12.34 39.20
N ILE A 3 2.56 -11.06 39.49
CA ILE A 3 1.27 -10.52 40.00
C ILE A 3 0.08 -11.03 39.17
N VAL A 4 0.30 -11.35 37.90
CA VAL A 4 -0.68 -11.96 36.99
C VAL A 4 -1.09 -13.38 37.40
N SER A 5 -0.16 -14.19 37.91
CA SER A 5 -0.47 -15.55 38.36
C SER A 5 -1.21 -15.55 39.70
N PHE A 6 -0.93 -14.57 40.58
CA PHE A 6 -1.66 -14.37 41.82
C PHE A 6 -3.05 -13.76 41.58
N ALA A 7 -3.15 -12.83 40.62
CA ALA A 7 -4.43 -12.28 40.19
C ALA A 7 -5.30 -13.32 39.45
N ALA A 8 -4.71 -14.21 38.65
CA ALA A 8 -5.44 -15.27 37.95
C ALA A 8 -6.01 -16.33 38.91
N THR A 9 -5.23 -16.80 39.90
CA THR A 9 -5.77 -17.73 40.92
C THR A 9 -6.73 -17.05 41.89
N GLN A 10 -6.52 -15.77 42.23
CA GLN A 10 -7.52 -14.99 42.95
C GLN A 10 -8.81 -14.81 42.13
N MET A 11 -8.70 -14.57 40.83
CA MET A 11 -9.84 -14.36 39.94
C MET A 11 -10.59 -15.66 39.63
N GLU A 12 -9.92 -16.82 39.53
CA GLU A 12 -10.56 -18.14 39.45
C GLU A 12 -11.24 -18.52 40.79
N SER A 13 -10.57 -18.28 41.93
CA SER A 13 -11.18 -18.54 43.25
C SER A 13 -12.35 -17.59 43.56
N LEU A 14 -12.28 -16.35 43.06
CA LEU A 14 -13.40 -15.42 43.12
C LEU A 14 -14.48 -15.81 42.13
N LEU A 15 -14.17 -16.24 40.90
CA LEU A 15 -15.19 -16.71 39.95
C LEU A 15 -15.94 -17.93 40.48
N ASP A 16 -15.27 -18.94 41.05
CA ASP A 16 -15.94 -20.14 41.55
C ASP A 16 -16.82 -19.85 42.78
N VAL A 17 -16.39 -18.95 43.67
CA VAL A 17 -17.18 -18.53 44.83
C VAL A 17 -18.31 -17.55 44.45
N TYR A 18 -18.14 -16.75 43.39
CA TYR A 18 -19.16 -15.81 42.89
C TYR A 18 -20.13 -16.42 41.88
N LEU A 19 -19.78 -17.48 41.16
CA LEU A 19 -20.67 -18.15 40.20
C LEU A 19 -21.58 -19.20 40.83
N SER A 20 -21.15 -19.82 41.94
CA SER A 20 -21.92 -20.83 42.67
C SER A 20 -23.16 -20.24 43.38
N ASP A 21 -23.05 -19.06 43.99
CA ASP A 21 -24.10 -18.49 44.84
C ASP A 21 -24.98 -17.41 44.17
N TYR A 22 -24.62 -16.93 42.96
CA TYR A 22 -25.27 -15.76 42.33
C TYR A 22 -26.12 -16.05 41.08
N LEU A 23 -26.23 -17.31 40.65
CA LEU A 23 -27.20 -17.72 39.63
C LEU A 23 -28.50 -18.21 40.28
N SER A 24 -29.03 -17.44 41.23
CA SER A 24 -30.45 -17.55 41.57
C SER A 24 -31.27 -17.16 40.34
N GLU A 25 -32.37 -17.88 40.06
CA GLU A 25 -33.25 -17.57 38.93
C GLU A 25 -33.70 -16.09 38.92
N GLU A 26 -33.78 -15.46 40.10
CA GLU A 26 -34.10 -14.04 40.28
C GLU A 26 -33.01 -13.09 39.75
N ALA A 27 -31.72 -13.42 39.91
CA ALA A 27 -30.62 -12.61 39.38
C ALA A 27 -30.53 -12.73 37.86
N PHE A 28 -30.78 -13.93 37.32
CA PHE A 28 -30.89 -14.14 35.87
C PHE A 28 -32.09 -13.39 35.29
N ALA A 29 -33.26 -13.40 35.97
CA ALA A 29 -34.45 -12.68 35.55
C ALA A 29 -34.30 -11.15 35.51
N ARG A 30 -33.38 -10.58 36.32
CA ARG A 30 -33.04 -9.14 36.29
C ARG A 30 -32.13 -8.75 35.14
N VAL A 31 -31.40 -9.71 34.56
CA VAL A 31 -30.50 -9.48 33.43
C VAL A 31 -31.18 -9.89 32.12
N TRP A 32 -32.07 -10.88 32.15
CA TRP A 32 -32.71 -11.45 30.98
C TRP A 32 -34.18 -11.80 31.25
N PRO A 33 -35.14 -11.46 30.37
CA PRO A 33 -34.98 -10.91 29.01
C PRO A 33 -34.63 -9.41 28.99
N LEU A 34 -34.13 -8.92 27.85
CA LEU A 34 -33.91 -7.48 27.63
C LEU A 34 -35.25 -6.74 27.75
N SER A 35 -35.37 -5.93 28.79
CA SER A 35 -36.57 -5.16 29.10
C SER A 35 -36.17 -3.82 29.74
N LYS A 36 -37.14 -2.92 29.92
CA LYS A 36 -36.88 -1.60 30.53
C LYS A 36 -36.34 -1.71 31.97
N THR A 37 -36.63 -2.81 32.67
CA THR A 37 -36.17 -3.06 34.04
C THR A 37 -34.73 -3.61 34.09
N SER A 38 -34.30 -4.35 33.06
CA SER A 38 -32.92 -4.86 32.94
C SER A 38 -31.95 -3.87 32.25
N LEU A 39 -32.47 -2.79 31.66
CA LEU A 39 -31.70 -1.74 30.99
C LEU A 39 -30.60 -1.11 31.87
N PRO A 40 -30.83 -0.74 33.15
CA PRO A 40 -29.78 -0.16 33.99
C PRO A 40 -28.63 -1.15 34.28
N ALA A 41 -28.95 -2.44 34.42
CA ALA A 41 -27.96 -3.49 34.65
C ALA A 41 -27.07 -3.70 33.40
N TRP A 42 -27.67 -3.78 32.22
CA TRP A 42 -26.93 -3.82 30.95
C TRP A 42 -26.17 -2.55 30.65
N GLY A 43 -26.73 -1.38 30.96
CA GLY A 43 -26.04 -0.09 30.84
C GLY A 43 -24.81 -0.01 31.74
N GLY A 44 -24.91 -0.50 32.98
CA GLY A 44 -23.77 -0.61 33.90
C GLY A 44 -22.71 -1.59 33.41
N PHE A 45 -23.11 -2.78 32.96
CA PHE A 45 -22.20 -3.80 32.43
C PHE A 45 -21.46 -3.31 31.17
N LEU A 46 -22.19 -2.77 30.19
CA LEU A 46 -21.61 -2.21 28.97
C LEU A 46 -20.72 -1.00 29.29
N GLY A 47 -21.13 -0.15 30.22
CA GLY A 47 -20.33 0.97 30.70
C GLY A 47 -19.01 0.51 31.31
N LEU A 48 -19.03 -0.49 32.20
CA LEU A 48 -17.84 -1.06 32.81
C LEU A 48 -16.92 -1.73 31.77
N LEU A 49 -17.51 -2.47 30.83
CA LEU A 49 -16.77 -3.09 29.72
C LEU A 49 -16.08 -2.03 28.86
N MET A 50 -16.80 -0.96 28.50
CA MET A 50 -16.25 0.14 27.72
C MET A 50 -15.18 0.92 28.49
N VAL A 51 -15.36 1.21 29.79
CA VAL A 51 -14.34 1.87 30.62
C VAL A 51 -13.09 1.01 30.73
N THR A 52 -13.25 -0.29 30.97
CA THR A 52 -12.14 -1.25 31.03
C THR A 52 -11.40 -1.30 29.69
N TRP A 53 -12.13 -1.32 28.58
CA TRP A 53 -11.56 -1.32 27.24
C TRP A 53 -10.80 0.00 26.95
N VAL A 54 -11.38 1.16 27.28
CA VAL A 54 -10.71 2.47 27.13
C VAL A 54 -9.43 2.53 27.96
N PHE A 55 -9.48 2.08 29.22
CA PHE A 55 -8.32 2.11 30.10
C PHE A 55 -7.19 1.19 29.63
N ASN A 56 -7.53 -0.02 29.17
CA ASN A 56 -6.53 -0.99 28.70
C ASN A 56 -5.94 -0.64 27.33
N PHE A 57 -6.71 -0.05 26.41
CA PHE A 57 -6.30 0.10 25.01
C PHE A 57 -6.05 1.56 24.55
N ILE A 58 -6.72 2.54 25.16
CA ILE A 58 -6.57 3.96 24.77
C ILE A 58 -5.64 4.70 25.73
N VAL A 59 -5.72 4.42 27.03
CA VAL A 59 -4.96 5.15 28.07
C VAL A 59 -3.56 4.56 28.29
N ILE A 60 -3.08 3.66 27.42
CA ILE A 60 -1.76 3.02 27.54
C ILE A 60 -0.66 4.09 27.67
N LYS A 61 -0.04 4.14 28.85
CA LYS A 61 1.16 4.95 29.08
C LYS A 61 2.31 4.35 28.30
N LYS A 62 2.98 5.16 27.48
CA LYS A 62 4.21 4.73 26.79
C LYS A 62 5.23 4.22 27.81
N PRO A 63 5.75 2.99 27.68
CA PRO A 63 6.76 2.46 28.58
C PRO A 63 8.05 3.27 28.46
N ASP A 64 8.78 3.42 29.58
CA ASP A 64 9.95 4.30 29.64
C ASP A 64 11.11 3.83 28.75
N ALA A 65 11.16 2.54 28.40
CA ALA A 65 12.08 2.02 27.39
C ALA A 65 11.88 2.68 26.02
N ILE A 66 10.63 2.94 25.63
CA ILE A 66 10.31 3.60 24.34
C ILE A 66 10.62 5.08 24.39
N LYS A 67 10.31 5.77 25.51
CA LYS A 67 10.65 7.18 25.67
C LYS A 67 12.16 7.41 25.55
N ARG A 68 12.96 6.56 26.20
CA ARG A 68 14.44 6.61 26.10
C ARG A 68 14.93 6.32 24.67
N ASP A 69 14.26 5.46 23.93
CA ASP A 69 14.60 5.21 22.52
C ASP A 69 14.24 6.41 21.62
N GLU A 70 13.06 7.02 21.83
CA GLU A 70 12.64 8.25 21.14
C GLU A 70 13.64 9.39 21.40
N GLU A 71 14.10 9.57 22.64
CA GLU A 71 15.09 10.59 23.00
C GLU A 71 16.47 10.34 22.35
N LYS A 72 16.95 9.08 22.37
CA LYS A 72 18.20 8.70 21.69
C LYS A 72 18.14 8.96 20.19
N ARG A 73 17.00 8.66 19.55
CA ARG A 73 16.77 8.98 18.14
C ARG A 73 16.78 10.49 17.90
N GLY A 74 16.15 11.27 18.77
CA GLY A 74 16.17 12.73 18.69
C GLY A 74 17.59 13.30 18.69
N LYS A 75 18.42 12.86 19.64
CA LYS A 75 19.85 13.23 19.72
C LYS A 75 20.62 12.84 18.46
N PHE A 76 20.45 11.60 18.00
CA PHE A 76 21.08 11.10 16.77
C PHE A 76 20.71 11.93 15.53
N TYR A 77 19.42 12.23 15.33
CA TYR A 77 18.99 13.06 14.20
C TYR A 77 19.60 14.46 14.26
N HIS A 78 19.62 15.08 15.45
CA HIS A 78 20.16 16.42 15.63
C HIS A 78 21.69 16.47 15.36
N GLU A 79 22.46 15.50 15.86
CA GLU A 79 23.90 15.39 15.57
C GLU A 79 24.17 15.14 14.07
N MET A 80 23.38 14.28 13.44
CA MET A 80 23.52 13.99 12.01
C MET A 80 23.17 15.19 11.14
N MET A 81 22.13 15.96 11.50
CA MET A 81 21.80 17.23 10.82
C MET A 81 22.96 18.22 10.91
N LYS A 82 23.58 18.39 12.10
CA LYS A 82 24.76 19.25 12.26
C LYS A 82 25.93 18.81 11.38
N ALA A 83 26.20 17.51 11.33
CA ALA A 83 27.26 16.96 10.49
C ALA A 83 27.01 17.23 8.99
N VAL A 84 25.77 17.04 8.52
CA VAL A 84 25.39 17.30 7.12
C VAL A 84 25.44 18.79 6.79
N LEU A 85 25.00 19.68 7.68
CA LEU A 85 25.12 21.12 7.48
C LEU A 85 26.58 21.54 7.41
N THR A 86 27.42 21.06 8.33
CA THR A 86 28.87 21.33 8.32
C THR A 86 29.53 20.86 7.02
N TYR A 87 29.15 19.67 6.53
CA TYR A 87 29.61 19.16 5.25
C TYR A 87 29.14 20.04 4.08
N SER A 88 27.85 20.40 4.06
CA SER A 88 27.27 21.23 3.00
C SER A 88 27.94 22.60 2.94
N SER A 89 28.16 23.25 4.09
CA SER A 89 28.84 24.56 4.14
C SER A 89 30.29 24.48 3.64
N LYS A 90 31.00 23.37 3.90
CA LYS A 90 32.36 23.16 3.36
C LYS A 90 32.36 22.91 1.85
N GLU A 91 31.39 22.17 1.33
CA GLU A 91 31.23 21.95 -0.11
C GLU A 91 30.78 23.22 -0.86
N GLU A 92 30.07 24.13 -0.19
CA GLU A 92 29.71 25.43 -0.77
C GLU A 92 30.95 26.31 -1.04
N LEU A 93 32.08 26.09 -0.37
CA LEU A 93 33.34 26.81 -0.62
C LEU A 93 34.09 26.34 -1.87
N LYS A 94 33.73 25.18 -2.44
CA LYS A 94 34.38 24.63 -3.64
C LYS A 94 33.79 25.20 -4.94
N SER A 95 34.56 25.12 -6.02
CA SER A 95 34.10 25.42 -7.38
C SER A 95 32.92 24.54 -7.78
N GLU A 96 32.09 25.02 -8.72
CA GLU A 96 30.83 24.34 -9.07
C GLU A 96 31.03 22.93 -9.63
N GLU A 97 32.12 22.69 -10.35
CA GLU A 97 32.47 21.39 -10.95
C GLU A 97 32.95 20.36 -9.91
N GLU A 98 33.61 20.78 -8.82
CA GLU A 98 34.09 19.88 -7.76
C GLU A 98 33.06 19.66 -6.64
N ARG A 99 32.00 20.48 -6.60
CA ARG A 99 31.02 20.50 -5.51
C ARG A 99 30.18 19.22 -5.49
N LYS A 100 30.34 18.41 -4.43
CA LYS A 100 29.53 17.20 -4.19
C LYS A 100 28.39 17.51 -3.22
N ARG A 101 27.24 17.92 -3.75
CA ARG A 101 26.05 18.20 -2.94
C ARG A 101 25.44 16.91 -2.37
N PRO A 102 24.88 16.94 -1.15
CA PRO A 102 24.13 15.80 -0.62
C PRO A 102 22.83 15.58 -1.41
N GLU A 103 22.40 14.32 -1.52
CA GLU A 103 21.13 13.96 -2.16
C GLU A 103 19.93 14.48 -1.34
N ALA A 104 18.93 15.05 -2.00
CA ALA A 104 17.71 15.55 -1.36
C ALA A 104 16.98 14.43 -0.59
N SER A 105 17.03 13.19 -1.09
CA SER A 105 16.46 12.03 -0.40
C SER A 105 17.14 11.71 0.93
N ARG A 106 18.45 11.95 1.07
CA ARG A 106 19.18 11.73 2.33
C ARG A 106 18.83 12.80 3.35
N VAL A 107 18.82 14.06 2.91
CA VAL A 107 18.40 15.19 3.74
C VAL A 107 16.95 15.01 4.21
N TYR A 108 16.07 14.59 3.31
CA TYR A 108 14.66 14.33 3.65
C TYR A 108 14.51 13.26 4.75
N LYS A 109 15.30 12.18 4.73
CA LYS A 109 15.28 11.14 5.77
C LYS A 109 15.71 11.63 7.16
N LEU A 110 16.43 12.75 7.25
CA LEU A 110 16.77 13.38 8.53
C LEU A 110 15.63 14.25 9.07
N LEU A 111 14.85 14.87 8.19
CA LEU A 111 13.69 15.70 8.56
C LEU A 111 12.41 14.88 8.75
N TRP A 112 12.33 13.71 8.13
CA TRP A 112 11.15 12.85 8.11
C TRP A 112 11.51 11.38 8.37
N ASP A 113 10.94 10.80 9.43
CA ASP A 113 11.03 9.37 9.69
C ASP A 113 10.02 8.63 8.81
N ASP A 114 10.53 7.92 7.79
CA ASP A 114 9.71 7.18 6.83
C ASP A 114 9.08 5.90 7.43
N VAL A 115 9.69 5.35 8.48
CA VAL A 115 9.23 4.15 9.20
C VAL A 115 7.97 4.50 10.00
N HIS A 116 8.00 5.61 10.76
CA HIS A 116 6.88 6.07 11.57
C HIS A 116 5.95 7.05 10.84
N LYS A 117 6.33 7.54 9.65
CA LYS A 117 5.60 8.57 8.87
C LYS A 117 5.29 9.80 9.73
N VAL A 118 6.31 10.36 10.36
CA VAL A 118 6.24 11.53 11.23
C VAL A 118 7.47 12.42 11.02
N ARG A 119 7.32 13.73 11.28
CA ARG A 119 8.48 14.63 11.36
C ARG A 119 9.40 14.20 12.50
N THR A 120 10.70 14.37 12.30
CA THR A 120 11.69 14.09 13.34
C THR A 120 11.60 15.02 14.54
N THR A 121 10.90 16.16 14.41
CA THR A 121 10.49 17.02 15.54
C THR A 121 9.65 16.29 16.59
N LYS A 122 9.01 15.15 16.24
CA LYS A 122 8.32 14.30 17.22
C LYS A 122 9.26 13.75 18.29
N TYR A 123 10.56 13.61 17.99
CA TYR A 123 11.57 13.05 18.89
C TYR A 123 12.23 14.11 19.79
N GLY A 124 11.55 15.23 20.06
CA GLY A 124 12.02 16.26 20.99
C GLY A 124 12.88 17.36 20.36
N ILE A 125 13.00 17.43 19.03
CA ILE A 125 13.66 18.54 18.34
C ILE A 125 12.65 19.69 18.21
N ALA A 126 12.99 20.87 18.73
CA ALA A 126 12.14 22.04 18.64
C ALA A 126 11.92 22.44 17.17
N LYS A 127 10.69 22.82 16.81
CA LYS A 127 10.35 23.18 15.42
C LYS A 127 11.19 24.37 14.91
N ASN A 128 11.51 25.30 15.82
CA ASN A 128 12.28 26.51 15.55
C ASN A 128 13.77 26.36 15.88
N ASP A 129 14.24 25.13 16.09
CA ASP A 129 15.66 24.87 16.27
C ASP A 129 16.43 25.32 15.01
N GLU A 130 17.54 26.03 15.20
CA GLU A 130 18.31 26.64 14.12
C GLU A 130 18.77 25.59 13.10
N VAL A 131 19.25 24.46 13.60
CA VAL A 131 19.69 23.31 12.80
C VAL A 131 18.55 22.76 11.94
N ASN A 132 17.34 22.65 12.50
CA ASN A 132 16.19 22.14 11.78
C ASN A 132 15.74 23.11 10.66
N VAL A 133 15.73 24.42 10.94
CA VAL A 133 15.36 25.45 9.95
C VAL A 133 16.38 25.52 8.81
N GLN A 134 17.69 25.48 9.13
CA GLN A 134 18.74 25.43 8.11
C GLN A 134 18.65 24.15 7.26
N MET A 135 18.32 23.03 7.89
CA MET A 135 18.15 21.76 7.18
C MET A 135 16.91 21.77 6.27
N GLU A 136 15.81 22.38 6.71
CA GLU A 136 14.62 22.62 5.88
C GLU A 136 14.95 23.49 4.66
N ALA A 137 15.73 24.56 4.83
CA ALA A 137 16.17 25.43 3.74
C ALA A 137 17.09 24.69 2.75
N LEU A 138 18.03 23.88 3.25
CA LEU A 138 18.90 23.06 2.41
C LEU A 138 18.09 22.07 1.57
N LEU A 139 17.09 21.40 2.16
CA LEU A 139 16.19 20.50 1.42
C LEU A 139 15.50 21.20 0.24
N GLN A 140 14.97 22.42 0.46
CA GLN A 140 14.29 23.19 -0.60
C GLN A 140 15.22 23.47 -1.78
N ARG A 141 16.46 23.88 -1.50
CA ARG A 141 17.48 24.15 -2.53
C ARG A 141 17.81 22.89 -3.32
N LEU A 142 17.99 21.76 -2.63
CA LEU A 142 18.32 20.48 -3.26
C LEU A 142 17.19 19.95 -4.15
N LEU A 143 15.93 20.07 -3.71
CA LEU A 143 14.76 19.64 -4.49
C LEU A 143 14.67 20.38 -5.83
N VAL A 144 14.89 21.69 -5.82
CA VAL A 144 14.90 22.51 -7.04
C VAL A 144 16.05 22.11 -7.95
N HIS A 145 17.25 21.93 -7.37
CA HIS A 145 18.45 21.57 -8.12
C HIS A 145 18.32 20.19 -8.79
N GLU A 146 17.93 19.15 -8.05
CA GLU A 146 17.75 17.80 -8.59
C GLU A 146 16.66 17.75 -9.66
N LEU A 147 15.55 18.47 -9.47
CA LEU A 147 14.48 18.55 -10.47
C LEU A 147 14.96 19.24 -11.75
N LYS A 148 15.69 20.36 -11.64
CA LYS A 148 16.30 21.03 -12.81
C LYS A 148 17.29 20.12 -13.53
N LYS A 149 18.16 19.43 -12.78
CA LYS A 149 19.14 18.47 -13.33
C LYS A 149 18.45 17.32 -14.08
N ALA A 150 17.40 16.73 -13.50
CA ALA A 150 16.63 15.68 -14.14
C ALA A 150 15.92 16.16 -15.41
N VAL A 151 15.36 17.39 -15.40
CA VAL A 151 14.74 18.00 -16.59
C VAL A 151 15.78 18.24 -17.68
N LYS A 152 16.96 18.79 -17.35
CA LYS A 152 18.05 19.04 -18.30
C LYS A 152 18.43 17.75 -19.03
N TYR A 153 18.84 16.71 -18.29
CA TYR A 153 19.29 15.46 -18.90
C TYR A 153 18.18 14.71 -19.64
N THR A 154 16.93 14.75 -19.16
CA THR A 154 15.82 14.11 -19.87
C THR A 154 15.51 14.82 -21.19
N THR A 155 15.63 16.14 -21.21
CA THR A 155 15.45 16.93 -22.43
C THR A 155 16.58 16.65 -23.41
N GLU A 156 17.82 16.66 -22.94
CA GLU A 156 19.03 16.40 -23.73
C GLU A 156 19.05 14.97 -24.32
N ALA A 157 18.67 13.96 -23.54
CA ALA A 157 18.58 12.57 -23.98
C ALA A 157 17.53 12.31 -25.07
N ASN A 158 16.60 13.26 -25.25
CA ASN A 158 15.49 13.14 -26.19
C ASN A 158 15.44 14.29 -27.20
N LYS A 159 16.55 15.03 -27.36
CA LYS A 159 16.74 15.91 -28.52
C LYS A 159 16.94 15.01 -29.75
N ASP A 160 16.06 15.13 -30.73
CA ASP A 160 16.21 14.43 -32.01
C ASP A 160 17.40 15.06 -32.76
N PRO A 161 18.45 14.29 -33.13
CA PRO A 161 19.58 14.83 -33.90
C PRO A 161 19.19 15.28 -35.32
N ASP A 162 18.04 14.85 -35.83
CA ASP A 162 17.60 15.09 -37.22
C ASP A 162 16.84 16.41 -37.42
N ASN A 163 16.55 17.21 -36.38
CA ASN A 163 15.77 18.45 -36.53
C ASN A 163 16.62 19.70 -36.83
N ASN A 164 17.93 19.55 -37.07
CA ASN A 164 18.84 20.68 -37.32
C ASN A 164 19.25 20.85 -38.79
N ASN A 165 18.72 20.02 -39.71
CA ASN A 165 19.04 20.05 -41.14
C ASN A 165 17.92 20.60 -42.05
N ASN A 166 16.83 21.14 -41.50
CA ASN A 166 15.72 21.71 -42.30
C ASN A 166 15.60 23.23 -42.13
N ASN A 167 16.71 23.96 -42.21
CA ASN A 167 16.71 25.43 -42.35
C ASN A 167 17.21 25.89 -43.72
N ASP A 168 17.10 25.05 -44.75
CA ASP A 168 17.13 25.48 -46.15
C ASP A 168 15.77 25.11 -46.77
N ALA A 169 14.77 25.96 -46.54
CA ALA A 169 13.56 25.98 -47.33
C ALA A 169 13.31 27.42 -47.77
N ASP A 170 13.24 27.59 -49.09
CA ASP A 170 12.88 28.80 -49.83
C ASP A 170 11.67 29.55 -49.24
N PRO A 171 11.59 30.87 -49.47
CA PRO A 171 10.50 31.69 -48.97
C PRO A 171 9.29 31.53 -49.89
N ASP A 172 8.11 31.28 -49.30
CA ASP A 172 6.85 31.60 -49.97
C ASP A 172 6.06 32.57 -49.06
N PRO A 173 5.47 33.64 -49.64
CA PRO A 173 4.87 34.73 -48.94
C PRO A 173 3.44 34.38 -48.58
N ASP A 174 3.02 34.76 -47.37
CA ASP A 174 1.68 35.28 -47.05
C ASP A 174 1.53 35.24 -45.53
N ALA A 175 1.97 36.35 -44.93
CA ALA A 175 1.74 36.67 -43.54
C ALA A 175 0.53 37.59 -43.45
N ASP A 176 -0.57 37.08 -42.90
CA ASP A 176 -1.58 37.92 -42.26
C ASP A 176 -1.65 37.57 -40.77
N ALA A 177 -1.49 38.63 -39.99
CA ALA A 177 -1.31 38.66 -38.55
C ALA A 177 -2.62 38.47 -37.78
N VAL A 178 -2.55 37.82 -36.61
CA VAL A 178 -3.10 38.33 -35.33
C VAL A 178 -2.29 37.72 -34.18
N GLY A 179 -1.65 38.57 -33.38
CA GLY A 179 -1.05 38.21 -32.09
C GLY A 179 -2.02 38.41 -30.93
N ASP A 180 -1.77 37.74 -29.80
CA ASP A 180 -1.42 38.41 -28.54
C ASP A 180 -0.87 37.38 -27.51
N ALA A 181 -0.01 37.88 -26.63
CA ALA A 181 1.08 37.21 -25.95
C ALA A 181 0.77 36.74 -24.51
N ASN A 182 1.57 35.76 -24.04
CA ASN A 182 2.44 35.93 -22.87
C ASN A 182 3.34 34.69 -22.67
N GLU A 183 4.52 34.73 -23.29
CA GLU A 183 5.60 33.75 -23.12
C GLU A 183 6.65 34.34 -22.18
N ILE A 184 6.93 33.62 -21.09
CA ILE A 184 7.99 33.97 -20.14
C ILE A 184 9.32 33.52 -20.75
N THR A 185 10.08 34.48 -21.24
CA THR A 185 11.45 34.34 -21.73
C THR A 185 12.37 33.79 -20.65
N VAL A 186 12.93 32.61 -20.86
CA VAL A 186 14.16 32.18 -20.19
C VAL A 186 15.31 32.81 -20.99
N SER A 187 15.93 33.83 -20.41
CA SER A 187 17.07 34.55 -20.94
C SER A 187 18.18 33.60 -21.39
N ALA A 188 18.47 33.63 -22.70
CA ALA A 188 19.73 33.21 -23.26
C ALA A 188 20.78 34.28 -22.90
N ALA A 189 21.75 33.90 -22.07
CA ALA A 189 23.00 34.61 -21.91
C ALA A 189 24.12 33.56 -21.75
N ASP A 190 25.23 33.85 -22.41
CA ASP A 190 26.49 33.09 -22.51
C ASP A 190 26.54 31.88 -23.46
N ASN A 191 26.35 32.16 -24.75
CA ASN A 191 26.95 31.34 -25.82
C ASN A 191 28.33 31.90 -26.18
N ASN A 192 29.36 31.58 -25.40
CA ASN A 192 30.73 31.46 -25.91
C ASN A 192 31.63 30.60 -24.99
N SER A 193 31.22 29.38 -24.66
CA SER A 193 32.16 28.34 -24.24
C SER A 193 32.24 27.31 -25.36
N LYS A 194 33.47 26.93 -25.75
CA LYS A 194 33.72 25.77 -26.59
C LYS A 194 32.92 24.60 -26.05
N ILE A 195 32.02 24.04 -26.85
CA ILE A 195 31.30 22.81 -26.51
C ILE A 195 32.33 21.68 -26.58
N GLU A 196 33.01 21.42 -25.47
CA GLU A 196 33.76 20.19 -25.30
C GLU A 196 32.78 19.01 -25.42
N PRO A 197 33.17 17.92 -26.11
CA PRO A 197 32.32 16.75 -26.22
C PRO A 197 31.98 16.24 -24.81
N PRO A 198 30.72 15.84 -24.55
CA PRO A 198 30.29 15.42 -23.23
C PRO A 198 31.18 14.29 -22.74
N SER A 199 31.58 14.37 -21.47
CA SER A 199 32.43 13.34 -20.86
C SER A 199 31.74 11.97 -20.91
N LYS A 200 32.51 10.88 -20.88
CA LYS A 200 31.97 9.50 -20.90
C LYS A 200 30.91 9.25 -19.83
N ASP A 201 31.07 9.88 -18.67
CA ASP A 201 30.12 9.80 -17.57
C ASP A 201 28.84 10.60 -17.85
N GLU A 202 28.94 11.77 -18.48
CA GLU A 202 27.77 12.54 -18.89
C GLU A 202 26.95 11.81 -19.95
N ILE A 203 27.58 11.23 -20.97
CA ILE A 203 26.90 10.42 -21.98
C ILE A 203 26.12 9.27 -21.33
N LYS A 204 26.75 8.59 -20.36
CA LYS A 204 26.09 7.52 -19.58
C LYS A 204 24.89 8.05 -18.80
N THR A 205 25.04 9.19 -18.12
CA THR A 205 23.91 9.79 -17.37
C THR A 205 22.78 10.25 -18.28
N ILE A 206 23.08 10.80 -19.45
CA ILE A 206 22.08 11.18 -20.47
C ILE A 206 21.33 9.93 -20.94
N ALA A 207 22.04 8.84 -21.25
CA ALA A 207 21.43 7.58 -21.65
C ALA A 207 20.47 7.02 -20.58
N GLU A 208 20.83 7.11 -19.29
CA GLU A 208 19.96 6.69 -18.18
C GLU A 208 18.65 7.51 -18.06
N HIS A 209 18.63 8.76 -18.55
CA HIS A 209 17.45 9.63 -18.50
C HIS A 209 16.54 9.46 -19.72
N ARG A 210 16.92 8.64 -20.71
CA ARG A 210 16.17 8.45 -21.96
C ARG A 210 14.77 7.89 -21.75
N SER A 211 14.56 6.98 -20.78
CA SER A 211 13.25 6.39 -20.52
C SER A 211 12.26 7.38 -19.88
N GLY A 212 12.76 8.42 -19.20
CA GLY A 212 11.97 9.35 -18.40
C GLY A 212 11.65 8.85 -16.98
N ASP A 213 12.04 7.63 -16.62
CA ASP A 213 11.77 7.06 -15.29
C ASP A 213 12.46 7.85 -14.18
N LYS A 214 13.69 8.33 -14.43
CA LYS A 214 14.44 9.17 -13.50
C LYS A 214 13.71 10.49 -13.24
N LEU A 215 13.26 11.18 -14.28
CA LEU A 215 12.46 12.41 -14.14
C LEU A 215 11.16 12.14 -13.37
N HIS A 216 10.46 11.06 -13.72
CA HIS A 216 9.24 10.66 -13.03
C HIS A 216 9.48 10.34 -11.54
N SER A 217 10.62 9.70 -11.20
CA SER A 217 11.00 9.40 -9.82
C SER A 217 11.26 10.68 -9.01
N VAL A 218 11.93 11.68 -9.58
CA VAL A 218 12.21 12.96 -8.93
C VAL A 218 10.91 13.76 -8.75
N ILE A 219 10.01 13.76 -9.74
CA ILE A 219 8.67 14.36 -9.63
C ILE A 219 7.87 13.69 -8.50
N ARG A 220 7.89 12.35 -8.44
CA ARG A 220 7.19 11.58 -7.40
C ARG A 220 7.73 11.92 -6.01
N PHE A 221 9.06 11.98 -5.87
CA PHE A 221 9.71 12.35 -4.62
C PHE A 221 9.33 13.78 -4.18
N ASN A 222 9.35 14.75 -5.09
CA ASN A 222 8.91 16.12 -4.83
C ASN A 222 7.44 16.17 -4.35
N LYS A 223 6.54 15.39 -4.97
CA LYS A 223 5.13 15.30 -4.53
C LYS A 223 5.00 14.66 -3.16
N GLU A 224 5.83 13.68 -2.82
CA GLU A 224 5.88 13.06 -1.50
C GLU A 224 6.33 14.05 -0.44
N VAL A 225 7.39 14.83 -0.70
CA VAL A 225 7.82 15.90 0.20
C VAL A 225 6.73 16.95 0.38
N ALA A 226 6.07 17.39 -0.70
CA ALA A 226 4.96 18.35 -0.61
C ALA A 226 3.78 17.83 0.22
N LYS A 227 3.51 16.52 0.17
CA LYS A 227 2.45 15.85 0.93
C LYS A 227 2.81 15.73 2.42
N ASN A 228 4.08 15.45 2.73
CA ASN A 228 4.51 15.12 4.10
C ASN A 228 5.01 16.36 4.87
N MET A 229 5.70 17.28 4.20
CA MET A 229 6.30 18.49 4.81
C MET A 229 5.50 19.78 4.55
N GLY A 230 4.65 19.79 3.51
CA GLY A 230 3.82 20.92 3.12
C GLY A 230 4.18 21.49 1.75
N LYS A 231 3.23 22.21 1.13
CA LYS A 231 3.37 22.75 -0.24
C LYS A 231 4.44 23.83 -0.39
N GLN A 232 4.87 24.44 0.72
CA GLN A 232 5.92 25.49 0.73
C GLN A 232 7.32 24.96 0.40
N PHE A 233 7.57 23.65 0.53
CA PHE A 233 8.89 23.07 0.30
C PHE A 233 9.23 22.88 -1.18
N VAL A 234 8.26 23.05 -2.08
CA VAL A 234 8.43 22.69 -3.49
C VAL A 234 7.92 23.77 -4.42
N ASN A 235 8.69 24.04 -5.48
CA ASN A 235 8.29 24.96 -6.54
C ASN A 235 7.24 24.29 -7.45
N LYS A 236 5.97 24.69 -7.31
CA LYS A 236 4.85 24.16 -8.09
C LYS A 236 5.00 24.39 -9.60
N GLY A 237 5.53 25.54 -10.01
CA GLY A 237 5.74 25.86 -11.42
C GLY A 237 6.70 24.87 -12.07
N LEU A 238 7.86 24.65 -11.42
CA LEU A 238 8.88 23.72 -11.91
C LEU A 238 8.37 22.27 -11.98
N ILE A 239 7.61 21.80 -10.97
CA ILE A 239 6.99 20.47 -11.03
C ILE A 239 6.03 20.37 -12.21
N THR A 240 5.20 21.39 -12.43
CA THR A 240 4.19 21.36 -13.50
C THR A 240 4.85 21.29 -14.87
N SER A 241 5.91 22.07 -15.11
CA SER A 241 6.71 21.99 -16.33
C SER A 241 7.37 20.62 -16.50
N ALA A 242 7.98 20.08 -15.45
CA ALA A 242 8.58 18.74 -15.48
C ALA A 242 7.55 17.64 -15.77
N GLN A 243 6.33 17.76 -15.23
CA GLN A 243 5.23 16.85 -15.52
C GLN A 243 4.77 16.92 -16.98
N LYS A 244 4.75 18.12 -17.58
CA LYS A 244 4.40 18.30 -18.99
C LYS A 244 5.41 17.57 -19.88
N ILE A 245 6.71 17.76 -19.65
CA ILE A 245 7.80 17.08 -20.37
C ILE A 245 7.66 15.55 -20.23
N CYS A 246 7.44 15.06 -19.01
CA CYS A 246 7.28 13.63 -18.74
C CYS A 246 6.05 13.04 -19.45
N LYS A 247 4.92 13.77 -19.48
CA LYS A 247 3.69 13.34 -20.18
C LYS A 247 3.88 13.30 -21.70
N GLU A 248 4.55 14.28 -22.27
CA GLU A 248 4.88 14.33 -23.70
C GLU A 248 5.79 13.16 -24.10
N LEU A 249 6.81 12.87 -23.29
CA LEU A 249 7.70 11.72 -23.50
C LEU A 249 6.93 10.39 -23.49
N TYR A 250 6.08 10.15 -22.49
CA TYR A 250 5.26 8.94 -22.46
C TYR A 250 4.25 8.86 -23.59
N LYS A 251 3.72 10.01 -24.07
CA LYS A 251 2.87 10.03 -25.27
C LYS A 251 3.65 9.62 -26.52
N LYS A 252 4.91 10.06 -26.67
CA LYS A 252 5.81 9.63 -27.75
C LYS A 252 6.10 8.12 -27.65
N GLN A 253 6.40 7.61 -26.46
CA GLN A 253 6.69 6.19 -26.23
C GLN A 253 5.44 5.28 -26.37
N SER A 254 4.26 5.77 -26.00
CA SER A 254 2.97 5.08 -26.12
C SER A 254 2.60 4.76 -27.57
N LYS A 255 3.18 5.44 -28.57
CA LYS A 255 3.04 5.02 -29.98
C LYS A 255 3.56 3.60 -30.24
N LYS A 256 4.36 3.01 -29.32
CA LYS A 256 4.77 1.60 -29.33
C LYS A 256 3.81 0.66 -28.58
N ALA A 257 2.67 1.13 -28.07
CA ALA A 257 1.66 0.34 -27.34
C ALA A 257 1.04 -0.80 -28.18
N ASN A 258 1.17 -0.74 -29.51
CA ASN A 258 0.84 -1.85 -30.41
C ASN A 258 1.54 -3.17 -30.01
N SER A 259 2.73 -3.09 -29.40
CA SER A 259 3.46 -4.26 -28.87
C SER A 259 2.74 -4.91 -27.68
N VAL A 260 2.15 -4.12 -26.78
CA VAL A 260 1.35 -4.61 -25.64
C VAL A 260 0.02 -5.18 -26.15
N LEU A 261 -0.60 -4.55 -27.13
CA LEU A 261 -1.84 -5.05 -27.73
C LEU A 261 -1.63 -6.38 -28.48
N ALA A 262 -0.49 -6.54 -29.17
CA ALA A 262 -0.10 -7.81 -29.80
C ALA A 262 0.10 -8.95 -28.79
N LEU A 263 0.50 -8.62 -27.57
CA LEU A 263 0.60 -9.58 -26.48
C LEU A 263 -0.77 -9.96 -25.90
N VAL A 264 -1.72 -9.02 -25.84
CA VAL A 264 -3.08 -9.26 -25.31
C VAL A 264 -3.98 -9.95 -26.35
N GLY A 265 -3.77 -9.72 -27.65
CA GLY A 265 -4.63 -10.18 -28.74
C GLY A 265 -5.20 -11.61 -28.61
N PRO A 266 -4.38 -12.65 -28.43
CA PRO A 266 -4.83 -14.04 -28.28
C PRO A 266 -5.68 -14.34 -27.03
N VAL A 267 -5.64 -13.46 -26.03
CA VAL A 267 -6.40 -13.59 -24.77
C VAL A 267 -7.79 -12.97 -24.90
N ILE A 268 -7.97 -12.00 -25.81
CA ILE A 268 -9.21 -11.24 -26.01
C ILE A 268 -10.45 -12.13 -26.19
N PRO A 269 -10.44 -13.21 -27.03
CA PRO A 269 -11.63 -14.04 -27.21
C PRO A 269 -12.11 -14.70 -25.92
N HIS A 270 -11.18 -15.10 -25.05
CA HIS A 270 -11.49 -15.70 -23.76
C HIS A 270 -12.04 -14.65 -22.80
N ALA A 271 -11.48 -13.44 -22.80
CA ALA A 271 -11.97 -12.31 -22.02
C ALA A 271 -13.40 -11.91 -22.42
N ILE A 272 -13.72 -11.85 -23.72
CA ILE A 272 -15.08 -11.53 -24.20
C ILE A 272 -16.09 -12.59 -23.74
N LYS A 273 -15.81 -13.88 -23.96
CA LYS A 273 -16.70 -14.97 -23.52
C LYS A 273 -16.97 -14.91 -22.02
N MET A 274 -15.93 -14.68 -21.25
CA MET A 274 -15.99 -14.53 -19.80
C MET A 274 -16.83 -13.32 -19.37
N ILE A 275 -16.68 -12.16 -20.02
CA ILE A 275 -17.47 -10.96 -19.74
C ILE A 275 -18.96 -11.24 -20.02
N LEU A 276 -19.29 -11.85 -21.15
CA LEU A 276 -20.67 -12.18 -21.52
C LEU A 276 -21.32 -13.13 -20.50
N ILE A 277 -20.62 -14.20 -20.12
CA ILE A 277 -21.09 -15.16 -19.10
C ILE A 277 -21.26 -14.46 -17.75
N CYS A 278 -20.32 -13.60 -17.37
CA CYS A 278 -20.39 -12.82 -16.14
C CYS A 278 -21.62 -11.91 -16.12
N CYS A 279 -21.88 -11.13 -17.18
CA CYS A 279 -23.06 -10.28 -17.27
C CYS A 279 -24.35 -11.09 -17.16
N LEU A 280 -24.45 -12.23 -17.87
CA LEU A 280 -25.62 -13.11 -17.81
C LEU A 280 -25.83 -13.68 -16.40
N ARG A 281 -24.77 -14.20 -15.78
CA ARG A 281 -24.82 -14.70 -14.41
C ARG A 281 -25.27 -13.62 -13.45
N THR A 282 -24.69 -12.42 -13.53
CA THR A 282 -25.02 -11.29 -12.65
C THR A 282 -26.48 -10.87 -12.79
N ALA A 283 -27.02 -10.85 -14.00
CA ALA A 283 -28.44 -10.57 -14.24
C ALA A 283 -29.35 -11.62 -13.59
N LEU A 284 -29.04 -12.91 -13.75
CA LEU A 284 -29.79 -14.00 -13.13
C LEU A 284 -29.71 -13.95 -11.59
N CYS A 285 -28.52 -13.72 -11.04
CA CYS A 285 -28.35 -13.55 -9.60
C CYS A 285 -29.21 -12.40 -9.06
N ALA A 286 -29.22 -11.27 -9.76
CA ALA A 286 -29.98 -10.10 -9.34
C ALA A 286 -31.50 -10.34 -9.32
N LYS A 287 -32.03 -11.29 -10.10
CA LYS A 287 -33.43 -11.76 -10.02
C LYS A 287 -33.61 -12.77 -8.89
N PHE A 288 -32.89 -13.90 -8.94
CA PHE A 288 -33.19 -15.07 -8.11
C PHE A 288 -32.70 -14.98 -6.65
N HIS A 289 -31.74 -14.09 -6.35
CA HIS A 289 -31.29 -13.86 -4.96
C HIS A 289 -32.13 -12.81 -4.22
N GLN A 290 -33.17 -12.24 -4.86
CA GLN A 290 -34.06 -11.31 -4.18
C GLN A 290 -34.90 -12.04 -3.13
N ILE A 291 -34.87 -11.56 -1.90
CA ILE A 291 -35.67 -12.13 -0.81
C ILE A 291 -37.18 -12.14 -1.13
N GLY A 292 -37.68 -11.14 -1.86
CA GLY A 292 -39.10 -11.06 -2.25
C GLY A 292 -39.58 -12.26 -3.07
N VAL A 293 -38.72 -12.80 -3.96
CA VAL A 293 -39.07 -13.98 -4.76
C VAL A 293 -39.23 -15.23 -3.88
N TRP A 294 -38.39 -15.37 -2.84
CA TRP A 294 -38.50 -16.46 -1.88
C TRP A 294 -39.75 -16.33 -0.99
N VAL A 295 -40.07 -15.11 -0.56
CA VAL A 295 -41.26 -14.84 0.26
C VAL A 295 -42.54 -15.10 -0.53
N HIS A 296 -42.58 -14.73 -1.81
CA HIS A 296 -43.75 -14.92 -2.66
C HIS A 296 -44.19 -16.40 -2.75
N VAL A 297 -43.23 -17.34 -2.83
CA VAL A 297 -43.51 -18.79 -2.78
C VAL A 297 -44.27 -19.17 -1.50
N ILE A 298 -43.86 -18.59 -0.37
CA ILE A 298 -44.45 -18.87 0.95
C ILE A 298 -45.84 -18.24 1.04
N GLU A 299 -46.02 -17.01 0.55
CA GLU A 299 -47.30 -16.31 0.55
C GLU A 299 -48.36 -17.05 -0.27
N VAL A 300 -48.01 -17.52 -1.45
CA VAL A 300 -48.90 -18.30 -2.33
C VAL A 300 -49.25 -19.64 -1.69
N GLY A 301 -48.27 -20.33 -1.10
CA GLY A 301 -48.52 -21.57 -0.36
C GLY A 301 -49.42 -21.36 0.86
N ALA A 302 -49.24 -20.26 1.59
CA ALA A 302 -50.08 -19.89 2.73
C ALA A 302 -51.50 -19.48 2.31
N ALA A 303 -51.68 -18.93 1.11
CA ALA A 303 -52.99 -18.62 0.54
C ALA A 303 -53.76 -19.87 0.05
N GLY A 304 -53.12 -21.05 0.06
CA GLY A 304 -53.75 -22.34 -0.26
C GLY A 304 -53.54 -22.82 -1.71
N ASP A 305 -52.88 -22.04 -2.57
CA ASP A 305 -52.55 -22.47 -3.93
C ASP A 305 -51.21 -23.22 -3.98
N MET A 306 -51.26 -24.49 -3.57
CA MET A 306 -50.06 -25.33 -3.48
C MET A 306 -49.44 -25.62 -4.85
N SER A 307 -50.25 -25.65 -5.92
CA SER A 307 -49.75 -25.92 -7.28
C SER A 307 -48.86 -24.77 -7.74
N GLN A 308 -49.34 -23.52 -7.60
CA GLN A 308 -48.57 -22.35 -7.99
C GLN A 308 -47.31 -22.18 -7.12
N ALA A 309 -47.39 -22.50 -5.83
CA ALA A 309 -46.22 -22.45 -4.95
C ALA A 309 -45.10 -23.43 -5.39
N ILE A 310 -45.47 -24.65 -5.81
CA ILE A 310 -44.51 -25.64 -6.32
C ILE A 310 -43.86 -25.17 -7.63
N ASP A 311 -44.63 -24.58 -8.54
CA ASP A 311 -44.10 -24.05 -9.81
C ASP A 311 -43.09 -22.92 -9.57
N LEU A 312 -43.41 -21.98 -8.68
CA LEU A 312 -42.51 -20.89 -8.29
C LEU A 312 -41.24 -21.42 -7.59
N LEU A 313 -41.38 -22.42 -6.73
CA LEU A 313 -40.24 -23.06 -6.06
C LEU A 313 -39.34 -23.78 -7.08
N PHE A 314 -39.94 -24.44 -8.07
CA PHE A 314 -39.20 -25.09 -9.15
C PHE A 314 -38.48 -24.07 -10.04
N GLU A 315 -39.13 -22.96 -10.43
CA GLU A 315 -38.50 -21.86 -11.18
C GLU A 315 -37.29 -21.31 -10.40
N LEU A 316 -37.46 -21.09 -9.10
CA LEU A 316 -36.40 -20.59 -8.22
C LEU A 316 -35.22 -21.57 -8.14
N TRP A 317 -35.49 -22.86 -7.92
CA TRP A 317 -34.46 -23.90 -7.89
C TRP A 317 -33.71 -23.98 -9.22
N LEU A 318 -34.45 -23.99 -10.34
CA LEU A 318 -33.89 -24.07 -11.68
C LEU A 318 -33.02 -22.83 -11.99
N GLY A 319 -33.47 -21.63 -11.60
CA GLY A 319 -32.70 -20.40 -11.70
C GLY A 319 -31.36 -20.46 -10.96
N HIS A 320 -31.35 -20.97 -9.72
CA HIS A 320 -30.10 -21.16 -8.97
C HIS A 320 -29.18 -22.22 -9.59
N MET A 321 -29.75 -23.29 -10.18
CA MET A 321 -28.98 -24.28 -10.92
C MET A 321 -28.31 -23.67 -12.16
N PHE A 322 -29.01 -22.84 -12.93
CA PHE A 322 -28.41 -22.11 -14.07
C PHE A 322 -27.29 -21.17 -13.62
N ILE A 323 -27.48 -20.45 -12.52
CA ILE A 323 -26.43 -19.58 -11.95
C ILE A 323 -25.18 -20.41 -11.61
N LYS A 324 -25.35 -21.58 -10.96
CA LYS A 324 -24.23 -22.48 -10.65
C LYS A 324 -23.57 -23.02 -11.91
N LEU A 325 -24.35 -23.38 -12.92
CA LEU A 325 -23.84 -23.85 -14.21
C LEU A 325 -23.03 -22.78 -14.94
N LEU A 326 -23.41 -21.50 -14.86
CA LEU A 326 -22.69 -20.38 -15.47
C LEU A 326 -21.40 -19.99 -14.72
N ASN A 327 -21.34 -20.24 -13.40
CA ASN A 327 -20.12 -20.00 -12.61
C ASN A 327 -18.94 -20.85 -13.11
N LEU A 328 -19.19 -22.11 -13.49
CA LEU A 328 -18.16 -23.04 -13.92
C LEU A 328 -17.38 -22.55 -15.16
N PRO A 329 -18.02 -22.24 -16.31
CA PRO A 329 -17.33 -21.74 -17.48
C PRO A 329 -16.73 -20.34 -17.22
N GLU A 330 -17.37 -19.47 -16.43
CA GLU A 330 -16.80 -18.17 -16.08
C GLU A 330 -15.43 -18.32 -15.39
N HIS A 331 -15.35 -19.12 -14.32
CA HIS A 331 -14.11 -19.37 -13.60
C HIS A 331 -13.06 -20.07 -14.47
N THR A 332 -13.49 -20.98 -15.34
CA THR A 332 -12.59 -21.72 -16.23
C THR A 332 -12.00 -20.81 -17.30
N TYR A 333 -12.81 -19.96 -17.96
CA TYR A 333 -12.34 -18.99 -18.93
C TYR A 333 -11.45 -17.92 -18.29
N ARG A 334 -11.79 -17.44 -17.09
CA ARG A 334 -10.95 -16.53 -16.29
C ARG A 334 -9.56 -17.13 -16.05
N LYS A 335 -9.50 -18.35 -15.53
CA LYS A 335 -8.24 -19.05 -15.24
C LYS A 335 -7.42 -19.30 -16.52
N ARG A 336 -8.09 -19.70 -17.61
CA ARG A 336 -7.44 -19.93 -18.91
C ARG A 336 -6.85 -18.64 -19.49
N ALA A 337 -7.60 -17.54 -19.47
CA ALA A 337 -7.13 -16.24 -19.93
C ALA A 337 -5.88 -15.77 -19.17
N LYS A 338 -5.92 -15.85 -17.83
CA LYS A 338 -4.78 -15.50 -16.97
C LYS A 338 -3.56 -16.38 -17.25
N SER A 339 -3.75 -17.70 -17.36
CA SER A 339 -2.67 -18.66 -17.60
C SER A 339 -2.00 -18.45 -18.96
N MET A 340 -2.78 -18.26 -20.04
CA MET A 340 -2.22 -17.99 -21.36
C MET A 340 -1.45 -16.69 -21.39
N PHE A 341 -1.98 -15.62 -20.80
CA PHE A 341 -1.29 -14.33 -20.73
C PHE A 341 0.02 -14.45 -19.96
N GLY A 342 -0.02 -15.06 -18.76
CA GLY A 342 1.15 -15.27 -17.92
C GLY A 342 2.24 -16.07 -18.62
N SER A 343 1.89 -17.16 -19.31
CA SER A 343 2.86 -17.96 -20.06
C SER A 343 3.54 -17.15 -21.18
N ARG A 344 2.79 -16.34 -21.94
CA ARG A 344 3.36 -15.50 -23.00
C ARG A 344 4.31 -14.43 -22.45
N ILE A 345 3.94 -13.79 -21.33
CA ILE A 345 4.83 -12.85 -20.64
C ILE A 345 6.12 -13.55 -20.21
N ARG A 346 6.03 -14.70 -19.52
CA ARG A 346 7.21 -15.42 -19.03
C ARG A 346 8.14 -15.80 -20.18
N ASN A 347 7.58 -16.33 -21.27
CA ASN A 347 8.38 -16.69 -22.45
C ASN A 347 9.06 -15.48 -23.10
N GLY A 348 8.34 -14.35 -23.24
CA GLY A 348 8.89 -13.12 -23.80
C GLY A 348 9.96 -12.49 -22.91
N VAL A 349 9.73 -12.45 -21.60
CA VAL A 349 10.67 -11.91 -20.61
C VAL A 349 11.92 -12.78 -20.54
N LEU A 350 11.79 -14.10 -20.50
CA LEU A 350 12.93 -15.02 -20.52
C LEU A 350 13.76 -14.87 -21.81
N ALA A 351 13.09 -14.80 -22.97
CA ALA A 351 13.77 -14.57 -24.25
C ALA A 351 14.51 -13.22 -24.29
N ALA A 352 13.98 -12.18 -23.65
CA ALA A 352 14.64 -10.88 -23.52
C ALA A 352 15.81 -10.91 -22.53
N MET A 353 15.66 -11.60 -21.38
CA MET A 353 16.69 -11.76 -20.36
C MET A 353 17.93 -12.48 -20.91
N VAL A 354 17.74 -13.59 -21.64
CA VAL A 354 18.85 -14.39 -22.20
C VAL A 354 19.66 -13.62 -23.26
N ARG A 355 19.07 -12.58 -23.87
CA ARG A 355 19.76 -11.70 -24.85
C ARG A 355 20.54 -10.55 -24.20
N GLN A 356 20.51 -10.40 -22.88
CA GLN A 356 21.27 -9.38 -22.19
C GLN A 356 22.77 -9.75 -22.13
N ASP A 357 23.61 -8.74 -21.92
CA ASP A 357 25.06 -8.86 -21.80
C ASP A 357 25.49 -9.44 -20.44
N TYR A 358 26.73 -9.92 -20.35
CA TYR A 358 27.27 -10.51 -19.11
C TYR A 358 27.24 -9.52 -17.93
N GLU A 359 27.46 -8.22 -18.17
CA GLU A 359 27.42 -7.19 -17.11
C GLU A 359 26.03 -7.10 -16.46
N TYR A 360 24.95 -7.38 -17.21
CA TYR A 360 23.60 -7.46 -16.65
C TYR A 360 23.46 -8.60 -15.63
N PHE A 361 24.02 -9.77 -15.93
CA PHE A 361 23.97 -10.95 -15.06
C PHE A 361 24.89 -10.82 -13.84
N ASP A 362 26.00 -10.10 -13.96
CA ASP A 362 26.88 -9.79 -12.81
C ASP A 362 26.18 -8.88 -11.79
N LYS A 363 25.34 -7.95 -12.28
CA LYS A 363 24.60 -7.01 -11.41
C LYS A 363 23.33 -7.60 -10.79
N ASN A 364 22.72 -8.58 -11.44
CA ASN A 364 21.42 -9.13 -11.02
C ASN A 364 21.56 -10.60 -10.66
N SER A 365 21.43 -10.94 -9.38
CA SER A 365 21.49 -12.34 -8.95
C SER A 365 20.38 -13.17 -9.60
N THR A 366 20.69 -14.43 -9.89
CA THR A 366 19.76 -15.38 -10.53
C THR A 366 18.44 -15.53 -9.75
N GLY A 367 18.50 -15.47 -8.41
CA GLY A 367 17.31 -15.50 -7.56
C GLY A 367 16.37 -14.30 -7.79
N VAL A 368 16.92 -13.09 -7.98
CA VAL A 368 16.11 -11.89 -8.26
C VAL A 368 15.49 -11.98 -9.67
N LEU A 369 16.24 -12.47 -10.66
CA LEU A 369 15.72 -12.66 -12.01
C LEU A 369 14.59 -13.70 -12.05
N GLN A 370 14.76 -14.82 -11.34
CA GLN A 370 13.72 -15.85 -11.22
C GLN A 370 12.48 -15.35 -10.49
N GLU A 371 12.65 -14.54 -9.43
CA GLU A 371 11.53 -13.91 -8.73
C GLU A 371 10.76 -12.96 -9.66
N ARG A 372 11.47 -12.10 -10.41
CA ARG A 372 10.84 -11.18 -11.38
C ARG A 372 10.10 -11.94 -12.47
N LEU A 373 10.71 -12.99 -13.02
CA LEU A 373 10.11 -13.79 -14.09
C LEU A 373 8.78 -14.41 -13.65
N ASN A 374 8.69 -14.92 -12.42
CA ASN A 374 7.47 -15.57 -11.94
C ASN A 374 6.48 -14.55 -11.34
N ARG A 375 6.93 -13.77 -10.36
CA ARG A 375 6.07 -12.85 -9.60
C ARG A 375 5.55 -11.72 -10.46
N ASP A 376 6.43 -11.04 -11.22
CA ASP A 376 6.00 -9.86 -11.98
C ASP A 376 5.12 -10.28 -13.18
N ALA A 377 5.35 -11.48 -13.74
CA ALA A 377 4.47 -12.04 -14.77
C ALA A 377 3.08 -12.39 -14.24
N ASP A 378 3.00 -12.97 -13.05
CA ASP A 378 1.72 -13.28 -12.40
C ASP A 378 0.98 -12.01 -11.98
N GLU A 379 1.70 -11.05 -11.39
CA GLU A 379 1.15 -9.74 -11.00
C GLU A 379 0.65 -8.95 -12.21
N LEU A 380 1.37 -9.00 -13.34
CA LEU A 380 0.91 -8.35 -14.57
C LEU A 380 -0.34 -9.04 -15.13
N GLY A 381 -0.42 -10.37 -15.07
CA GLY A 381 -1.61 -11.12 -15.48
C GLY A 381 -2.83 -10.79 -14.60
N ASP A 382 -2.63 -10.68 -13.29
CA ASP A 382 -3.68 -10.24 -12.37
C ASP A 382 -4.11 -8.80 -12.63
N ASN A 383 -3.17 -7.88 -12.81
CA ASN A 383 -3.49 -6.47 -12.99
C ASN A 383 -4.12 -6.16 -14.36
N LEU A 384 -3.74 -6.88 -15.42
CA LEU A 384 -4.22 -6.59 -16.78
C LEU A 384 -5.48 -7.38 -17.16
N ILE A 385 -5.65 -8.59 -16.64
CA ILE A 385 -6.80 -9.45 -16.96
C ILE A 385 -7.75 -9.56 -15.76
N GLY A 386 -7.24 -9.92 -14.58
CA GLY A 386 -8.05 -10.18 -13.39
C GLY A 386 -8.74 -8.94 -12.83
N PHE A 387 -7.99 -7.86 -12.61
CA PHE A 387 -8.50 -6.66 -11.97
C PHE A 387 -9.59 -5.94 -12.80
N PRO A 388 -9.43 -5.68 -14.11
CA PRO A 388 -10.49 -5.06 -14.90
C PRO A 388 -11.75 -5.91 -14.96
N GLN A 389 -11.59 -7.24 -15.01
CA GLN A 389 -12.71 -8.17 -14.94
C GLN A 389 -13.47 -8.05 -13.61
N GLU A 390 -12.77 -8.14 -12.48
CA GLU A 390 -13.41 -8.04 -11.17
C GLU A 390 -14.12 -6.70 -11.03
N MET A 391 -13.52 -5.62 -11.53
CA MET A 391 -14.14 -4.30 -11.53
C MET A 391 -15.42 -4.29 -12.39
N LEU A 392 -15.39 -4.87 -13.59
CA LEU A 392 -16.58 -4.97 -14.45
C LEU A 392 -17.69 -5.82 -13.82
N GLU A 393 -17.35 -6.94 -13.19
CA GLU A 393 -18.28 -7.80 -12.46
C GLU A 393 -18.99 -7.02 -11.35
N LYS A 394 -18.22 -6.29 -10.52
CA LYS A 394 -18.79 -5.47 -9.43
C LYS A 394 -19.62 -4.30 -9.96
N LEU A 395 -19.16 -3.62 -11.01
CA LEU A 395 -19.92 -2.53 -11.63
C LEU A 395 -21.24 -3.02 -12.23
N THR A 396 -21.22 -4.16 -12.92
CA THR A 396 -22.44 -4.78 -13.47
C THR A 396 -23.38 -5.17 -12.36
N TRP A 397 -22.87 -5.78 -11.28
CA TRP A 397 -23.68 -6.14 -10.10
C TRP A 397 -24.38 -4.93 -9.50
N ILE A 398 -23.64 -3.86 -9.24
CA ILE A 398 -24.19 -2.62 -8.68
C ILE A 398 -25.23 -2.03 -9.63
N SER A 399 -24.92 -1.96 -10.93
CA SER A 399 -25.80 -1.36 -11.93
C SER A 399 -27.13 -2.10 -12.06
N VAL A 400 -27.10 -3.43 -12.14
CA VAL A 400 -28.32 -4.25 -12.27
C VAL A 400 -29.16 -4.19 -11.00
N ASN A 401 -28.56 -4.28 -9.81
CA ASN A 401 -29.30 -4.18 -8.56
C ASN A 401 -29.91 -2.79 -8.37
N LEU A 402 -29.16 -1.72 -8.70
CA LEU A 402 -29.68 -0.36 -8.63
C LEU A 402 -30.85 -0.15 -9.61
N TYR A 403 -30.75 -0.69 -10.83
CA TYR A 403 -31.82 -0.66 -11.82
C TYR A 403 -33.10 -1.35 -11.32
N ILE A 404 -32.97 -2.55 -10.75
CA ILE A 404 -34.10 -3.30 -10.19
C ILE A 404 -34.75 -2.52 -9.04
N VAL A 405 -33.96 -2.01 -8.10
CA VAL A 405 -34.46 -1.24 -6.94
C VAL A 405 -35.17 0.04 -7.40
N TYR A 406 -34.65 0.71 -8.43
CA TYR A 406 -35.27 1.90 -9.02
C TYR A 406 -36.66 1.60 -9.62
N HIS A 407 -36.83 0.44 -10.26
CA HIS A 407 -38.11 0.06 -10.88
C HIS A 407 -39.14 -0.55 -9.90
N GLN A 408 -38.68 -1.25 -8.86
CA GLN A 408 -39.56 -1.90 -7.88
C GLN A 408 -40.02 -0.96 -6.75
N CYS A 409 -39.23 0.08 -6.45
CA CYS A 409 -39.48 0.94 -5.30
C CYS A 409 -40.19 2.26 -5.71
N PRO A 410 -41.27 2.68 -5.00
CA PRO A 410 -41.83 4.01 -5.18
C PRO A 410 -40.78 5.10 -4.95
N TRP A 411 -40.83 6.16 -5.76
CA TRP A 411 -39.79 7.21 -5.76
C TRP A 411 -39.52 7.81 -4.36
N GLY A 412 -40.55 8.02 -3.54
CA GLY A 412 -40.39 8.50 -2.17
C GLY A 412 -39.56 7.57 -1.28
N LEU A 413 -39.82 6.26 -1.32
CA LEU A 413 -39.06 5.26 -0.55
C LEU A 413 -37.63 5.08 -1.07
N PHE A 414 -37.45 5.16 -2.39
CA PHE A 414 -36.13 5.09 -3.03
C PHE A 414 -35.20 6.21 -2.55
N THR A 415 -35.70 7.45 -2.49
CA THR A 415 -34.90 8.59 -2.01
C THR A 415 -34.47 8.46 -0.55
N VAL A 416 -35.36 7.97 0.32
CA VAL A 416 -35.05 7.72 1.74
C VAL A 416 -34.04 6.58 1.89
N ALA A 417 -34.15 5.52 1.07
CA ALA A 417 -33.23 4.38 1.11
C ALA A 417 -31.81 4.70 0.62
N ILE A 418 -31.66 5.62 -0.35
CA ILE A 418 -30.35 6.00 -0.89
C ILE A 418 -29.55 6.91 0.05
N TRP A 419 -30.21 7.76 0.83
CA TRP A 419 -29.54 8.77 1.66
C TRP A 419 -28.51 8.16 2.65
N PRO A 420 -28.83 7.10 3.42
CA PRO A 420 -27.86 6.42 4.27
C PRO A 420 -26.68 5.83 3.50
N VAL A 421 -26.90 5.34 2.26
CA VAL A 421 -25.85 4.75 1.42
C VAL A 421 -24.83 5.80 1.01
N ILE A 422 -25.27 7.01 0.61
CA ILE A 422 -24.38 8.12 0.25
C ILE A 422 -23.56 8.57 1.47
N MET A 423 -24.22 8.74 2.62
CA MET A 423 -23.55 9.10 3.88
C MET A 423 -22.52 8.03 4.28
N MET A 424 -22.88 6.76 4.22
CA MET A 424 -21.97 5.65 4.50
C MET A 424 -20.80 5.58 3.52
N MET A 425 -21.02 5.79 2.22
CA MET A 425 -19.97 5.76 1.20
C MET A 425 -18.92 6.86 1.45
N THR A 426 -19.35 8.08 1.80
CA THR A 426 -18.43 9.17 2.15
C THR A 426 -17.64 8.85 3.41
N PHE A 427 -18.31 8.37 4.47
CA PHE A 427 -17.67 7.95 5.71
C PHE A 427 -16.64 6.83 5.49
N GLN A 428 -17.02 5.76 4.78
CA GLN A 428 -16.15 4.64 4.44
C GLN A 428 -14.93 5.08 3.62
N TYR A 429 -15.09 6.01 2.67
CA TYR A 429 -13.96 6.54 1.91
C TYR A 429 -12.90 7.19 2.82
N PHE A 430 -13.32 8.03 3.78
CA PHE A 430 -12.40 8.64 4.73
C PHE A 430 -11.78 7.60 5.68
N MET A 431 -12.57 6.67 6.19
CA MET A 431 -12.10 5.61 7.08
C MET A 431 -11.11 4.67 6.40
N PHE A 432 -11.39 4.19 5.18
CA PHE A 432 -10.45 3.35 4.43
C PHE A 432 -9.17 4.10 4.10
N ARG A 433 -9.26 5.40 3.77
CA ARG A 433 -8.06 6.22 3.57
C ARG A 433 -7.22 6.33 4.85
N TYR A 434 -7.87 6.41 6.01
CA TYR A 434 -7.20 6.40 7.31
C TYR A 434 -6.58 5.03 7.61
N PHE A 435 -7.33 3.95 7.48
CA PHE A 435 -6.87 2.58 7.71
C PHE A 435 -5.70 2.20 6.81
N ARG A 436 -5.75 2.51 5.52
CA ARG A 436 -4.63 2.27 4.59
C ARG A 436 -3.36 2.96 5.05
N LYS A 437 -3.45 4.19 5.59
CA LYS A 437 -2.27 4.88 6.14
C LYS A 437 -1.72 4.17 7.38
N CYS A 438 -2.61 3.70 8.26
CA CYS A 438 -2.25 2.96 9.47
C CYS A 438 -1.60 1.61 9.13
N GLU A 439 -2.20 0.84 8.23
CA GLU A 439 -1.70 -0.44 7.75
C GLU A 439 -0.36 -0.28 7.03
N GLU A 440 -0.22 0.72 6.16
CA GLU A 440 1.06 1.03 5.51
C GLU A 440 2.15 1.36 6.54
N ARG A 441 1.82 2.12 7.60
CA ARG A 441 2.77 2.42 8.68
C ARG A 441 3.15 1.13 9.42
N MET A 442 2.16 0.30 9.77
CA MET A 442 2.37 -1.00 10.43
C MET A 442 3.28 -1.91 9.60
N ARG A 443 3.02 -2.02 8.30
CA ARG A 443 3.83 -2.78 7.35
C ARG A 443 5.27 -2.27 7.30
N ARG A 444 5.47 -0.95 7.24
CA ARG A 444 6.83 -0.37 7.20
C ARG A 444 7.63 -0.63 8.47
N VAL A 445 7.03 -0.48 9.66
CA VAL A 445 7.68 -0.84 10.93
C VAL A 445 8.03 -2.34 10.95
N GLY A 446 7.11 -3.19 10.49
CA GLY A 446 7.37 -4.63 10.37
C GLY A 446 8.54 -4.96 9.42
N GLN A 447 8.55 -4.34 8.23
CA GLN A 447 9.63 -4.51 7.25
C GLN A 447 10.98 -4.01 7.77
N GLU A 448 11.00 -2.90 8.49
CA GLU A 448 12.21 -2.38 9.10
C GLU A 448 12.76 -3.34 10.17
N GLY A 449 11.88 -3.90 11.01
CA GLY A 449 12.27 -4.92 11.98
C GLY A 449 12.92 -6.14 11.31
N VAL A 450 12.30 -6.66 10.25
CA VAL A 450 12.86 -7.77 9.46
C VAL A 450 14.20 -7.40 8.82
N ARG A 451 14.32 -6.19 8.27
CA ARG A 451 15.56 -5.68 7.66
C ARG A 451 16.71 -5.65 8.66
N VAL A 452 16.47 -5.07 9.85
CA VAL A 452 17.48 -4.97 10.91
C VAL A 452 17.90 -6.37 11.39
N THR A 453 16.94 -7.26 11.65
CA THR A 453 17.26 -8.64 12.07
C THR A 453 18.01 -9.40 10.99
N SER A 454 17.63 -9.25 9.72
CA SER A 454 18.33 -9.88 8.61
C SER A 454 19.76 -9.37 8.48
N GLU A 455 20.02 -8.08 8.73
CA GLU A 455 21.38 -7.53 8.71
C GLU A 455 22.23 -8.10 9.84
N VAL A 456 21.69 -8.16 11.06
CA VAL A 456 22.37 -8.75 12.22
C VAL A 456 22.73 -10.22 11.96
N LEU A 457 21.81 -11.00 11.38
CA LEU A 457 22.05 -12.41 11.04
C LEU A 457 23.06 -12.56 9.89
N ARG A 458 22.99 -11.71 8.86
CA ARG A 458 23.95 -11.69 7.76
C ARG A 458 25.36 -11.37 8.24
N GLN A 459 25.49 -10.47 9.21
CA GLN A 459 26.75 -10.04 9.81
C GLN A 459 27.06 -10.75 11.14
N ILE A 460 26.53 -11.96 11.36
CA ILE A 460 26.65 -12.65 12.65
C ILE A 460 28.11 -12.85 13.08
N LYS A 461 29.03 -13.05 12.13
CA LYS A 461 30.47 -13.16 12.42
C LYS A 461 31.00 -11.88 13.05
N THR A 462 30.65 -10.72 12.50
CA THR A 462 31.03 -9.40 13.04
C THR A 462 30.40 -9.14 14.39
N VAL A 463 29.11 -9.48 14.57
CA VAL A 463 28.42 -9.33 15.87
C VAL A 463 29.14 -10.13 16.96
N ARG A 464 29.53 -11.37 16.66
CA ARG A 464 30.31 -12.24 17.58
C ARG A 464 31.71 -11.71 17.82
N GLN A 465 32.38 -11.20 16.78
CA GLN A 465 33.73 -10.64 16.90
C GLN A 465 33.78 -9.44 17.86
N PHE A 466 32.71 -8.67 17.95
CA PHE A 466 32.58 -7.55 18.89
C PHE A 466 31.82 -7.89 20.18
N ALA A 467 31.46 -9.16 20.43
CA ALA A 467 30.65 -9.60 21.58
C ALA A 467 29.32 -8.81 21.75
N MET A 468 28.68 -8.46 20.63
CA MET A 468 27.48 -7.61 20.56
C MET A 468 26.17 -8.40 20.53
N GLU A 469 26.18 -9.71 20.77
CA GLU A 469 24.97 -10.55 20.78
C GLU A 469 23.93 -10.09 21.81
N PRO A 470 24.29 -9.81 23.09
CA PRO A 470 23.32 -9.35 24.08
C PRO A 470 22.71 -8.00 23.71
N GLN A 471 23.52 -7.09 23.15
CA GLN A 471 23.06 -5.78 22.70
C GLN A 471 22.10 -5.89 21.52
N SER A 472 22.42 -6.75 20.55
CA SER A 472 21.57 -6.99 19.37
C SER A 472 20.24 -7.62 19.77
N ALA A 473 20.25 -8.59 20.70
CA ALA A 473 19.04 -9.19 21.25
C ALA A 473 18.18 -8.17 22.01
N ALA A 474 18.80 -7.32 22.85
CA ALA A 474 18.11 -6.25 23.56
C ALA A 474 17.51 -5.20 22.60
N GLN A 475 18.22 -4.85 21.52
CA GLN A 475 17.72 -3.94 20.49
C GLN A 475 16.50 -4.53 19.77
N PHE A 476 16.56 -5.82 19.41
CA PHE A 476 15.42 -6.53 18.82
C PHE A 476 14.21 -6.55 19.76
N ALA A 477 14.41 -6.88 21.05
CA ALA A 477 13.34 -6.88 22.04
C ALA A 477 12.66 -5.51 22.17
N ARG A 478 13.44 -4.42 22.24
CA ARG A 478 12.91 -3.04 22.29
C ARG A 478 12.14 -2.67 21.03
N SER A 479 12.69 -2.97 19.85
CA SER A 479 12.04 -2.71 18.56
C SER A 479 10.72 -3.49 18.45
N ASN A 480 10.71 -4.74 18.94
CA ASN A 480 9.52 -5.58 18.92
C ASN A 480 8.42 -5.02 19.85
N ILE A 481 8.74 -4.55 21.06
CA ILE A 481 7.77 -3.91 21.96
C ILE A 481 7.16 -2.66 21.30
N SER A 482 7.98 -1.81 20.68
CA SER A 482 7.51 -0.63 19.96
C SER A 482 6.56 -1.00 18.80
N ARG A 483 6.91 -2.04 18.05
CA ARG A 483 6.06 -2.59 16.99
C ARG A 483 4.74 -3.11 17.53
N HIS A 484 4.75 -3.90 18.61
CA HIS A 484 3.54 -4.46 19.23
C HIS A 484 2.56 -3.38 19.66
N MET A 485 3.01 -2.34 20.39
CA MET A 485 2.12 -1.24 20.78
C MET A 485 1.55 -0.48 19.57
N MET A 486 2.32 -0.32 18.50
CA MET A 486 1.81 0.35 17.31
C MET A 486 0.76 -0.50 16.58
N VAL A 487 0.98 -1.81 16.47
CA VAL A 487 0.01 -2.76 15.90
C VAL A 487 -1.26 -2.75 16.73
N GLU A 488 -1.15 -2.80 18.05
CA GLU A 488 -2.27 -2.76 18.97
C GLU A 488 -3.10 -1.48 18.82
N HIS A 489 -2.45 -0.30 18.85
CA HIS A 489 -3.14 0.97 18.65
C HIS A 489 -3.84 1.05 17.28
N VAL A 490 -3.22 0.51 16.22
CA VAL A 490 -3.86 0.44 14.90
C VAL A 490 -5.05 -0.50 14.92
N HIS A 491 -4.92 -1.66 15.57
CA HIS A 491 -5.98 -2.66 15.67
C HIS A 491 -7.20 -2.11 16.42
N VAL A 492 -6.98 -1.51 17.59
CA VAL A 492 -7.99 -0.84 18.42
C VAL A 492 -8.76 0.19 17.60
N VAL A 493 -8.06 1.11 16.93
CA VAL A 493 -8.71 2.14 16.11
C VAL A 493 -9.44 1.53 14.90
N THR A 494 -8.91 0.47 14.32
CA THR A 494 -9.56 -0.21 13.19
C THR A 494 -10.86 -0.87 13.63
N GLU A 495 -10.85 -1.56 14.75
CA GLU A 495 -12.01 -2.27 15.26
C GLU A 495 -13.11 -1.31 15.71
N CYS A 496 -12.77 -0.21 16.40
CA CYS A 496 -13.73 0.84 16.76
C CYS A 496 -14.49 1.44 15.57
N ALA A 497 -13.87 1.46 14.40
CA ALA A 497 -14.51 2.00 13.22
C ALA A 497 -15.14 0.92 12.33
N ARG A 498 -14.87 -0.37 12.58
CA ARG A 498 -15.65 -1.48 12.02
C ARG A 498 -16.96 -1.72 12.76
N THR A 499 -17.06 -1.36 14.03
CA THR A 499 -18.28 -1.52 14.85
C THR A 499 -19.37 -0.49 14.56
N LEU A 500 -19.13 0.48 13.68
CA LEU A 500 -20.18 1.31 13.07
C LEU A 500 -20.98 0.45 12.07
N PRO A 501 -22.32 0.59 12.01
CA PRO A 501 -23.21 -0.46 11.51
C PRO A 501 -22.81 -1.00 10.13
N PRO A 502 -22.77 -2.34 9.97
CA PRO A 502 -22.19 -2.97 8.80
C PRO A 502 -23.22 -3.03 7.68
N HIS A 503 -22.85 -2.70 6.45
CA HIS A 503 -23.28 -3.50 5.30
C HIS A 503 -22.24 -3.39 4.17
N SER A 504 -21.97 -4.53 3.55
CA SER A 504 -20.93 -4.83 2.55
C SER A 504 -19.51 -5.07 3.08
N GLN A 505 -19.32 -6.25 3.69
CA GLN A 505 -18.04 -6.92 3.64
C GLN A 505 -17.71 -7.24 2.18
N VAL A 506 -16.78 -6.51 1.59
CA VAL A 506 -15.96 -7.05 0.48
C VAL A 506 -14.82 -7.82 1.17
N PRO A 507 -14.59 -9.11 0.87
CA PRO A 507 -13.45 -9.81 1.44
C PRO A 507 -12.18 -9.07 1.05
N SER A 508 -11.46 -8.58 2.06
CA SER A 508 -10.08 -8.14 1.90
C SER A 508 -9.33 -9.25 1.20
N CYS A 509 -8.88 -8.99 -0.02
CA CYS A 509 -8.05 -9.89 -0.81
C CYS A 509 -6.92 -10.38 0.11
N GLY A 510 -7.01 -11.65 0.52
CA GLY A 510 -6.09 -12.29 1.44
C GLY A 510 -4.73 -12.37 0.79
N ARG A 511 -3.90 -11.34 1.02
CA ARG A 511 -2.47 -11.46 0.83
C ARG A 511 -1.96 -12.18 2.08
N TYR A 512 -1.65 -13.46 1.91
CA TYR A 512 -1.01 -14.34 2.88
C TYR A 512 0.01 -13.56 3.72
N SER A 513 -0.40 -13.18 4.93
CA SER A 513 0.52 -12.87 6.00
C SER A 513 0.91 -14.24 6.56
N THR A 514 1.96 -14.83 6.01
CA THR A 514 2.70 -15.91 6.67
C THR A 514 3.24 -15.35 7.98
N ALA A 515 2.43 -15.44 9.02
CA ALA A 515 2.87 -15.43 10.39
C ALA A 515 3.68 -16.72 10.59
N ALA A 516 4.97 -16.66 10.32
CA ALA A 516 5.92 -17.60 10.91
C ALA A 516 6.02 -17.27 12.40
N SER A 517 5.03 -17.74 13.17
CA SER A 517 5.13 -17.89 14.61
C SER A 517 6.02 -19.09 14.89
N LEU A 518 7.34 -18.87 14.96
CA LEU A 518 8.23 -19.77 15.67
C LEU A 518 8.06 -19.47 17.17
N SER A 519 7.17 -20.21 17.82
CA SER A 519 7.29 -20.46 19.26
C SER A 519 8.21 -21.68 19.47
N PRO A 520 9.10 -21.65 20.48
CA PRO A 520 9.98 -22.78 20.76
C PRO A 520 9.24 -23.82 21.61
N SER A 521 9.09 -25.03 21.08
CA SER A 521 8.77 -26.21 21.88
C SER A 521 10.03 -26.66 22.61
N SER A 522 10.12 -26.35 23.90
CA SER A 522 11.02 -27.00 24.83
C SER A 522 10.34 -28.25 25.38
N SER A 523 10.83 -29.44 25.03
CA SER A 523 11.24 -30.49 25.97
C SER A 523 11.39 -31.84 25.24
N ALA A 524 12.33 -32.65 25.73
CA ALA A 524 12.61 -34.05 25.42
C ALA A 524 13.49 -34.34 24.18
N CYS A 525 14.80 -34.12 24.33
CA CYS A 525 15.81 -34.98 23.71
C CYS A 525 16.93 -35.27 24.72
N HIS A 526 16.62 -36.12 25.71
CA HIS A 526 17.60 -36.94 26.39
C HIS A 526 17.47 -38.33 25.77
N THR A 527 18.51 -38.82 25.09
CA THR A 527 19.09 -40.19 25.13
C THR A 527 20.09 -40.33 23.98
N LEU A 528 21.26 -40.90 24.29
CA LEU A 528 22.35 -41.33 23.41
C LEU A 528 23.39 -40.27 23.01
N LEU A 529 24.42 -40.12 23.87
CA LEU A 529 25.83 -40.24 23.46
C LEU A 529 26.67 -40.52 24.72
N ARG A 530 26.75 -41.80 25.12
CA ARG A 530 27.83 -42.32 25.98
C ARG A 530 28.89 -42.93 25.05
N GLY A 531 29.84 -42.11 24.60
CA GLY A 531 31.11 -42.59 24.03
C GLY A 531 32.15 -42.63 25.12
N LYS A 532 32.42 -43.82 25.69
CA LYS A 532 33.55 -44.04 26.60
C LYS A 532 34.86 -43.94 25.82
N CYS A 533 35.79 -43.14 26.32
CA CYS A 533 37.22 -43.27 26.02
C CYS A 533 37.69 -44.72 26.30
N ARG A 534 38.45 -45.30 25.37
CA ARG A 534 39.41 -46.37 25.66
C ARG A 534 40.82 -45.83 25.38
N PRO A 535 41.83 -46.19 26.20
CA PRO A 535 43.18 -45.63 26.15
C PRO A 535 44.07 -46.44 25.15
N PRO A 536 45.34 -46.03 24.95
CA PRO A 536 46.05 -46.22 23.68
C PRO A 536 46.78 -47.57 23.60
N ARG A 537 46.97 -48.05 22.37
CA ARG A 537 48.13 -48.81 21.89
C ARG A 537 48.31 -48.55 20.41
#